data_AF-A0A963UJ18-F1
#
_entry.id   AF-A0A963UJ18-F1
#
_cell.length_a   1.000
_cell.length_b   1.000
_cell.length_c   1.000
_cell.angle_alpha   90.00
_cell.angle_beta   90.00
_cell.angle_gamma   90.00
#
_symmetry.space_group_name_H-M   'P 1'
#
loop_
_entity.id
_entity.type
_entity.pdbx_description
1 polymer ?
#
loop_
_entity_poly.entity_id
_entity_poly.type
_entity_poly.pdbx_seq_one_letter_code
_entity_poly.pdbx_strand_id
1 'polypeptide(L)'
;MNIEDPAVLEGKRIEFLGRELGLGRDSRILDVGANPIHDAPYKPLLDAGLCHVWGFEPHPGAFQKLQQMKSDRETYFPHAVGDGTPGTLYIYGGSGYTSTFPIREETLKIYGTVGGMTTLKKTLDLETVTLDSLDDLPNVDLVKIDIQGGELAVFQNGRSKMADVSAVVTEVAFIDLYHGEPTLGDVDVELRAQGLILHRFLFQTGKVLDSSQSQRFRAHTPFTKTQILDGDAVYIRDITRPDSISSDQLRNLVLFADSVFKSFDLAVFCMDRLVERGDVDASVPARYFDMLPANVKL
;
A
#
# COMPACT_ATOMS: atom_id res chain seq x y z
N MET A 1 -8.95 4.12 -35.50
CA MET A 1 -8.82 5.07 -34.37
C MET A 1 -7.52 4.71 -33.67
N ASN A 2 -6.56 5.62 -33.62
CA ASN A 2 -5.38 5.41 -32.77
C ASN A 2 -5.84 5.50 -31.33
N ILE A 3 -5.91 4.36 -30.65
CA ILE A 3 -6.13 4.30 -29.22
C ILE A 3 -4.83 4.80 -28.60
N GLU A 4 -4.86 5.97 -27.94
CA GLU A 4 -3.70 6.47 -27.21
C GLU A 4 -3.28 5.45 -26.15
N ASP A 5 -1.98 5.35 -25.90
CA ASP A 5 -1.39 4.46 -24.90
C ASP A 5 -1.99 4.75 -23.50
N PRO A 6 -2.48 3.74 -22.76
CA PRO A 6 -3.01 3.90 -21.40
C PRO A 6 -2.07 4.68 -20.46
N ALA A 7 -0.75 4.50 -20.57
CA ALA A 7 0.22 5.22 -19.74
C ALA A 7 0.27 6.72 -20.08
N VAL A 8 0.10 7.08 -21.36
CA VAL A 8 0.02 8.47 -21.80
C VAL A 8 -1.26 9.13 -21.31
N LEU A 9 -2.39 8.42 -21.37
CA LEU A 9 -3.67 8.91 -20.84
C LEU A 9 -3.62 9.10 -19.33
N GLU A 10 -2.96 8.20 -18.61
CA GLU A 10 -2.67 8.34 -17.19
C GLU A 10 -1.81 9.57 -16.88
N GLY A 11 -0.68 9.75 -17.56
CA GLY A 11 0.18 10.92 -17.37
C GLY A 11 -0.58 12.24 -17.56
N LYS A 12 -1.37 12.36 -18.64
CA LYS A 12 -2.21 13.55 -18.89
C LYS A 12 -3.19 13.82 -17.74
N ARG A 13 -3.78 12.77 -17.17
CA ARG A 13 -4.74 12.87 -16.07
C ARG A 13 -4.07 13.27 -14.76
N ILE A 14 -2.90 12.71 -14.46
CA ILE A 14 -2.09 13.11 -13.30
C ILE A 14 -1.69 14.59 -13.39
N GLU A 15 -1.23 15.03 -14.56
CA GLU A 15 -0.92 16.44 -14.79
C GLU A 15 -2.14 17.36 -14.63
N PHE A 16 -3.31 16.92 -15.12
CA PHE A 16 -4.57 17.63 -14.91
C PHE A 16 -4.88 17.77 -13.42
N LEU A 17 -4.81 16.67 -12.66
CA LEU A 17 -5.07 16.68 -11.22
C LEU A 17 -4.11 17.60 -10.47
N GLY A 18 -2.81 17.54 -10.79
CA GLY A 18 -1.79 18.39 -10.17
C GLY A 18 -2.06 19.88 -10.36
N ARG A 19 -2.65 20.29 -11.49
CA ARG A 19 -3.02 21.68 -11.76
C ARG A 19 -4.34 22.10 -11.09
N GLU A 20 -5.35 21.25 -11.13
CA GLU A 20 -6.74 21.62 -10.81
C GLU A 20 -7.07 21.43 -9.33
N LEU A 21 -6.38 20.55 -8.60
CA LEU A 21 -6.66 20.29 -7.19
C LEU A 21 -6.10 21.37 -6.24
N GLY A 22 -5.14 22.17 -6.69
CA GLY A 22 -4.52 23.21 -5.87
C GLY A 22 -3.85 22.66 -4.62
N LEU A 23 -2.94 21.68 -4.79
CA LEU A 23 -2.19 21.11 -3.67
C LEU A 23 -1.37 22.20 -2.97
N GLY A 24 -1.55 22.39 -1.66
CA GLY A 24 -0.78 23.34 -0.88
C GLY A 24 0.69 22.95 -0.68
N ARG A 25 1.00 21.66 -0.89
CA ARG A 25 2.34 21.05 -0.86
C ARG A 25 2.31 19.72 -1.61
N ASP A 26 3.49 19.19 -1.90
CA ASP A 26 3.62 17.82 -2.40
C ASP A 26 3.04 16.81 -1.40
N SER A 27 2.40 15.77 -1.93
CA SER A 27 1.93 14.65 -1.12
C SER A 27 3.12 13.94 -0.47
N ARG A 28 2.98 13.54 0.78
CA ARG A 28 4.02 12.84 1.54
C ARG A 28 3.67 11.37 1.61
N ILE A 29 4.50 10.56 0.96
CA ILE A 29 4.29 9.12 0.87
C ILE A 29 5.29 8.41 1.78
N LEU A 30 4.80 7.56 2.65
CA LEU A 30 5.59 6.61 3.41
C LEU A 30 5.66 5.29 2.65
N ASP A 31 6.86 4.75 2.42
CA ASP A 31 7.06 3.39 1.88
C ASP A 31 7.85 2.54 2.86
N VAL A 32 7.18 1.67 3.61
CA VAL A 32 7.82 0.72 4.52
C VAL A 32 7.97 -0.63 3.82
N GLY A 33 9.20 -1.11 3.70
CA GLY A 33 9.53 -2.23 2.80
C GLY A 33 9.78 -1.76 1.37
N ALA A 34 10.63 -0.74 1.22
CA ALA A 34 10.86 -0.02 -0.04
C ALA A 34 11.73 -0.77 -1.07
N ASN A 35 11.73 -2.10 -1.05
CA ASN A 35 12.64 -2.90 -1.86
C ASN A 35 12.39 -2.65 -3.37
N PRO A 36 13.39 -2.20 -4.16
CA PRO A 36 13.18 -1.81 -5.55
C PRO A 36 13.18 -3.00 -6.52
N ILE A 37 12.42 -4.06 -6.21
CA ILE A 37 12.24 -5.23 -7.09
C ILE A 37 11.18 -4.93 -8.15
N HIS A 38 10.14 -4.19 -7.76
CA HIS A 38 9.03 -3.79 -8.61
C HIS A 38 8.78 -2.29 -8.48
N ASP A 39 8.19 -1.70 -9.51
CA ASP A 39 7.75 -0.31 -9.43
C ASP A 39 6.65 -0.18 -8.39
N ALA A 40 6.81 0.78 -7.47
CA ALA A 40 5.80 1.08 -6.48
C ALA A 40 4.55 1.70 -7.14
N PRO A 41 3.34 1.46 -6.61
CA PRO A 41 2.10 1.93 -7.23
C PRO A 41 1.98 3.47 -7.26
N TYR A 42 2.75 4.18 -6.43
CA TYR A 42 2.79 5.64 -6.43
C TYR A 42 3.79 6.25 -7.42
N LYS A 43 4.59 5.45 -8.12
CA LYS A 43 5.63 5.93 -9.03
C LYS A 43 5.15 6.97 -10.06
N PRO A 44 3.93 6.86 -10.64
CA PRO A 44 3.42 7.90 -11.54
C PRO A 44 3.30 9.29 -10.89
N LEU A 45 2.99 9.37 -9.59
CA LEU A 45 2.94 10.64 -8.85
C LEU A 45 4.34 11.20 -8.58
N LEU A 46 5.30 10.32 -8.30
CA LEU A 46 6.70 10.69 -8.09
C LEU A 46 7.31 11.25 -9.38
N ASP A 47 7.09 10.55 -10.51
CA ASP A 47 7.58 10.96 -11.83
C ASP A 47 6.95 12.29 -12.29
N ALA A 48 5.71 12.57 -11.89
CA ALA A 48 5.03 13.84 -12.12
C ALA A 48 5.46 14.96 -11.15
N GLY A 49 6.30 14.66 -10.16
CA GLY A 49 6.74 15.62 -9.15
C GLY A 49 5.63 16.11 -8.22
N LEU A 50 4.60 15.27 -7.98
CA LEU A 50 3.46 15.60 -7.12
C LEU A 50 3.59 15.03 -5.70
N CYS A 51 4.65 14.26 -5.44
CA CYS A 51 4.92 13.72 -4.12
C CYS A 51 6.40 13.78 -3.75
N HIS A 52 6.66 13.53 -2.47
CA HIS A 52 7.95 13.16 -1.92
C HIS A 52 7.79 11.85 -1.14
N VAL A 53 8.75 10.95 -1.29
CA VAL A 53 8.73 9.61 -0.68
C VAL A 53 9.73 9.53 0.46
N TRP A 54 9.27 9.06 1.62
CA TRP A 54 10.09 8.65 2.76
C TRP A 54 10.03 7.12 2.85
N GLY A 55 11.10 6.46 2.45
CA GLY A 55 11.16 5.00 2.35
C GLY A 55 12.06 4.34 3.39
N PHE A 56 11.72 3.12 3.80
CA PHE A 56 12.48 2.31 4.77
C PHE A 56 12.88 0.98 4.16
N GLU A 57 14.19 0.71 4.15
CA GLU A 57 14.76 -0.54 3.64
C GLU A 57 15.98 -0.94 4.48
N PRO A 58 15.85 -1.92 5.40
CA PRO A 58 16.95 -2.33 6.26
C PRO A 58 18.01 -3.18 5.53
N HIS A 59 17.69 -3.81 4.40
CA HIS A 59 18.64 -4.67 3.69
C HIS A 59 19.72 -3.82 3.00
N PRO A 60 21.01 -3.93 3.38
CA PRO A 60 22.05 -3.01 2.92
C PRO A 60 22.20 -2.93 1.40
N GLY A 61 22.06 -4.06 0.70
CA GLY A 61 22.17 -4.10 -0.75
C GLY A 61 20.96 -3.51 -1.49
N ALA A 62 19.77 -3.57 -0.89
CA ALA A 62 18.57 -2.96 -1.47
C ALA A 62 18.58 -1.45 -1.21
N PHE A 63 18.92 -1.05 0.03
CA PHE A 63 19.15 0.33 0.42
C PHE A 63 20.19 1.03 -0.46
N GLN A 64 21.33 0.39 -0.73
CA GLN A 64 22.35 0.96 -1.62
C GLN A 64 21.84 1.21 -3.04
N LYS A 65 21.00 0.30 -3.58
CA LYS A 65 20.37 0.50 -4.89
C LYS A 65 19.42 1.70 -4.86
N LEU A 66 18.57 1.80 -3.84
CA LEU A 66 17.67 2.94 -3.66
C LEU A 66 18.46 4.25 -3.65
N GLN A 67 19.55 4.33 -2.88
CA GLN A 67 20.42 5.50 -2.82
C GLN A 67 21.06 5.89 -4.17
N GLN A 68 21.27 4.93 -5.07
CA GLN A 68 21.82 5.17 -6.41
C GLN A 68 20.76 5.62 -7.41
N MET A 69 19.52 5.17 -7.24
CA MET A 69 18.42 5.40 -8.19
C MET A 69 17.55 6.61 -7.83
N LYS A 70 17.56 7.00 -6.55
CA LYS A 70 16.66 8.02 -6.03
C LYS A 70 16.85 9.39 -6.70
N SER A 71 15.75 10.12 -6.79
CA SER A 71 15.70 11.54 -7.10
C SER A 71 15.81 12.41 -5.84
N ASP A 72 15.79 13.74 -6.02
CA ASP A 72 15.72 14.70 -4.91
C ASP A 72 14.38 14.66 -4.15
N ARG A 73 13.38 13.95 -4.68
CA ARG A 73 12.04 13.77 -4.09
C ARG A 73 11.91 12.48 -3.26
N GLU A 74 13.04 11.88 -2.91
CA GLU A 74 13.11 10.60 -2.22
C GLU A 74 14.13 10.63 -1.09
N THR A 75 13.70 10.19 0.09
CA THR A 75 14.53 10.06 1.29
C THR A 75 14.39 8.65 1.82
N TYR A 76 15.48 7.88 1.81
CA TYR A 76 15.49 6.51 2.27
C TYR A 76 16.26 6.37 3.58
N PHE A 77 15.75 5.54 4.49
CA PHE A 77 16.37 5.21 5.77
C PHE A 77 16.75 3.72 5.82
N PRO A 78 17.94 3.37 6.33
CA PRO A 78 18.40 1.99 6.45
C PRO A 78 17.89 1.33 7.74
N HIS A 79 16.60 1.49 8.05
CA HIS A 79 16.00 1.02 9.30
C HIS A 79 14.84 0.08 9.02
N ALA A 80 14.67 -0.93 9.88
CA ALA A 80 13.42 -1.66 9.98
C ALA A 80 12.46 -0.87 10.88
N VAL A 81 11.20 -0.78 10.48
CA VAL A 81 10.16 -0.09 11.25
C VAL A 81 9.32 -1.13 11.97
N GLY A 82 9.01 -0.90 13.24
CA GLY A 82 8.24 -1.79 14.09
C GLY A 82 7.84 -1.12 15.39
N ASP A 83 7.97 -1.84 16.50
CA ASP A 83 7.61 -1.37 17.84
C ASP A 83 8.77 -0.69 18.60
N GLY A 84 9.94 -0.55 17.98
CA GLY A 84 11.11 0.04 18.58
C GLY A 84 11.92 -0.91 19.46
N THR A 85 11.60 -2.21 19.43
CA THR A 85 12.33 -3.25 20.17
C THR A 85 13.18 -4.12 19.25
N PRO A 86 14.24 -4.77 19.78
CA PRO A 86 14.99 -5.76 19.02
C PRO A 86 14.13 -6.99 18.69
N GLY A 87 14.26 -7.49 17.47
CA GLY A 87 13.56 -8.68 16.97
C GLY A 87 14.47 -9.59 16.16
N THR A 88 13.86 -10.60 15.55
CA THR A 88 14.55 -11.54 14.66
C THR A 88 13.91 -11.51 13.28
N LEU A 89 14.71 -11.31 12.25
CA LEU A 89 14.30 -11.45 10.85
C LEU A 89 14.58 -12.89 10.40
N TYR A 90 13.54 -13.60 9.96
CA TYR A 90 13.63 -14.94 9.42
C TYR A 90 13.73 -14.86 7.90
N ILE A 91 14.88 -15.24 7.33
CA ILE A 91 15.11 -15.20 5.89
C ILE A 91 14.97 -16.61 5.32
N TYR A 92 13.99 -16.75 4.42
CA TYR A 92 13.70 -18.00 3.73
C TYR A 92 14.26 -18.00 2.30
N GLY A 93 14.11 -19.11 1.59
CA GLY A 93 14.69 -19.26 0.24
C GLY A 93 14.04 -18.38 -0.82
N GLY A 94 12.78 -17.98 -0.63
CA GLY A 94 12.09 -16.97 -1.44
C GLY A 94 12.09 -15.63 -0.71
N SER A 95 12.43 -14.55 -1.42
CA SER A 95 12.50 -13.21 -0.82
C SER A 95 11.16 -12.75 -0.23
N GLY A 96 10.05 -13.07 -0.89
CA GLY A 96 8.68 -12.81 -0.42
C GLY A 96 8.19 -13.72 0.71
N TYR A 97 9.08 -14.46 1.37
CA TYR A 97 8.78 -15.20 2.61
C TYR A 97 9.56 -14.65 3.81
N THR A 98 10.29 -13.54 3.64
CA THR A 98 11.08 -12.93 4.70
C THR A 98 10.16 -12.18 5.65
N SER A 99 10.15 -12.53 6.93
CA SER A 99 9.27 -11.93 7.93
C SER A 99 9.97 -11.83 9.30
N THR A 100 9.47 -10.95 10.16
CA THR A 100 9.83 -10.94 11.60
C THR A 100 9.15 -12.06 12.38
N PHE A 101 8.28 -12.83 11.74
CA PHE A 101 7.63 -14.00 12.29
C PHE A 101 8.15 -15.29 11.61
N PRO A 102 8.34 -16.39 12.35
CA PRO A 102 8.72 -17.65 11.75
C PRO A 102 7.52 -18.27 11.04
N ILE A 103 7.74 -18.81 9.83
CA ILE A 103 6.74 -19.56 9.06
C ILE A 103 6.05 -20.62 9.92
N ARG A 104 4.73 -20.72 9.77
CA ARG A 104 3.90 -21.74 10.36
C ARG A 104 3.79 -22.95 9.44
N GLU A 105 4.55 -24.00 9.76
CA GLU A 105 4.60 -25.22 8.92
C GLU A 105 3.23 -25.89 8.75
N GLU A 106 2.36 -25.83 9.77
CA GLU A 106 1.01 -26.40 9.70
C GLU A 106 0.16 -25.71 8.64
N THR A 107 0.28 -24.38 8.51
CA THR A 107 -0.41 -23.60 7.48
C THR A 107 0.14 -23.95 6.10
N LEU A 108 1.47 -24.04 5.96
CA LEU A 108 2.09 -24.39 4.67
C LEU A 108 1.70 -25.76 4.16
N LYS A 109 1.52 -26.75 5.04
CA LYS A 109 1.10 -28.10 4.66
C LYS A 109 -0.29 -28.12 4.01
N ILE A 110 -1.16 -27.17 4.34
CA ILE A 110 -2.54 -27.15 3.84
C ILE A 110 -2.69 -26.18 2.66
N TYR A 111 -2.03 -25.02 2.74
CA TYR A 111 -2.31 -23.88 1.85
C TYR A 111 -1.08 -23.37 1.10
N GLY A 112 0.12 -23.70 1.57
CA GLY A 112 1.36 -23.09 1.10
C GLY A 112 2.10 -23.91 0.05
N THR A 113 3.20 -23.34 -0.43
CA THR A 113 4.19 -24.08 -1.22
C THR A 113 5.24 -24.62 -0.26
N VAL A 114 5.25 -25.93 -0.02
CA VAL A 114 6.36 -26.58 0.71
C VAL A 114 7.54 -26.77 -0.25
N GLY A 115 8.71 -26.26 0.11
CA GLY A 115 9.92 -26.49 -0.68
C GLY A 115 11.02 -25.47 -0.43
N GLY A 116 11.92 -25.32 -1.41
CA GLY A 116 13.10 -24.49 -1.29
C GLY A 116 12.81 -23.03 -0.94
N MET A 117 11.67 -22.48 -1.39
CA MET A 117 11.25 -21.10 -1.12
C MET A 117 10.89 -20.86 0.35
N THR A 118 10.30 -21.85 1.01
CA THR A 118 9.85 -21.79 2.42
C THR A 118 10.84 -22.45 3.39
N THR A 119 12.03 -22.82 2.90
CA THR A 119 13.13 -23.34 3.74
C THR A 119 13.89 -22.19 4.38
N LEU A 120 13.97 -22.17 5.71
CA LEU A 120 14.75 -21.18 6.46
C LEU A 120 16.22 -21.25 6.02
N LYS A 121 16.79 -20.11 5.62
CA LYS A 121 18.19 -19.98 5.21
C LYS A 121 19.06 -19.44 6.31
N LYS A 122 18.58 -18.42 7.03
CA LYS A 122 19.25 -17.83 8.19
C LYS A 122 18.29 -16.95 8.97
N THR A 123 18.66 -16.65 10.21
CA THR A 123 18.06 -15.58 11.01
C THR A 123 19.04 -14.42 11.13
N LEU A 124 18.54 -13.20 11.25
CA LEU A 124 19.33 -12.02 11.57
C LEU A 124 18.68 -11.29 12.75
N ASP A 125 19.52 -10.79 13.65
CA ASP A 125 19.05 -9.84 14.67
C ASP A 125 18.68 -8.53 13.96
N LEU A 126 17.51 -7.99 14.31
CA LEU A 126 16.93 -6.83 13.68
C LEU A 126 16.59 -5.80 14.75
N GLU A 127 17.26 -4.65 14.71
CA GLU A 127 16.84 -3.48 15.49
C GLU A 127 15.71 -2.78 14.75
N THR A 128 14.64 -2.44 15.46
CA THR A 128 13.52 -1.69 14.88
C THR A 128 13.43 -0.29 15.46
N VAL A 129 12.90 0.64 14.66
CA VAL A 129 12.52 1.99 15.09
C VAL A 129 11.00 2.14 15.00
N THR A 130 10.43 3.06 15.77
CA THR A 130 9.02 3.45 15.60
C THR A 130 8.94 4.64 14.65
N LEU A 131 7.86 4.77 13.88
CA LEU A 131 7.65 5.94 13.03
C LEU A 131 7.59 7.23 13.87
N ASP A 132 6.92 7.17 15.03
CA ASP A 132 6.74 8.33 15.90
C ASP A 132 8.06 8.80 16.56
N SER A 133 9.09 7.94 16.66
CA SER A 133 10.42 8.32 17.16
C SER A 133 11.31 9.05 16.16
N LEU A 134 10.94 9.12 14.88
CA LEU A 134 11.76 9.69 13.83
C LEU A 134 11.45 11.17 13.62
N ASP A 135 12.33 12.05 14.10
CA ASP A 135 12.17 13.50 13.98
C ASP A 135 12.17 13.97 12.52
N ASP A 136 13.02 13.37 11.69
CA ASP A 136 13.17 13.72 10.27
C ASP A 136 12.01 13.21 9.38
N LEU A 137 11.08 12.43 9.94
CA LEU A 137 9.91 11.92 9.24
C LEU A 137 8.73 12.90 9.44
N PRO A 138 8.19 13.55 8.40
CA PRO A 138 6.99 14.37 8.55
C PRO A 138 5.73 13.52 8.77
N ASN A 139 4.61 14.16 9.10
CA ASN A 139 3.29 13.54 8.93
C ASN A 139 3.06 13.15 7.46
N VAL A 140 2.38 12.03 7.25
CA VAL A 140 2.25 11.38 5.94
C VAL A 140 0.81 11.36 5.44
N ASP A 141 0.64 11.43 4.12
CA ASP A 141 -0.68 11.43 3.46
C ASP A 141 -1.05 10.06 2.90
N LEU A 142 -0.05 9.29 2.46
CA LEU A 142 -0.21 7.91 2.00
C LEU A 142 0.80 7.03 2.74
N VAL A 143 0.35 5.88 3.22
CA VAL A 143 1.23 4.81 3.65
C VAL A 143 1.13 3.66 2.65
N LYS A 144 2.25 3.25 2.08
CA LYS A 144 2.41 1.93 1.47
C LYS A 144 3.30 1.11 2.40
N ILE A 145 2.84 -0.07 2.77
CA ILE A 145 3.58 -0.96 3.65
C ILE A 145 3.41 -2.41 3.20
N ASP A 146 4.53 -3.10 3.09
CA ASP A 146 4.62 -4.54 2.81
C ASP A 146 5.92 -5.02 3.46
N ILE A 147 5.77 -5.56 4.68
CA ILE A 147 6.87 -6.12 5.48
C ILE A 147 6.52 -7.50 6.04
N GLN A 148 5.54 -8.17 5.43
CA GLN A 148 5.21 -9.58 5.64
C GLN A 148 4.86 -9.90 7.10
N GLY A 149 3.85 -9.21 7.66
CA GLY A 149 3.27 -9.48 8.97
C GLY A 149 3.60 -8.44 10.05
N GLY A 150 4.60 -7.59 9.82
CA GLY A 150 5.01 -6.52 10.76
C GLY A 150 4.10 -5.28 10.77
N GLU A 151 3.09 -5.22 9.89
CA GLU A 151 2.29 -4.03 9.59
C GLU A 151 1.61 -3.46 10.85
N LEU A 152 1.01 -4.33 11.67
CA LEU A 152 0.28 -3.90 12.87
C LEU A 152 1.17 -3.13 13.85
N ALA A 153 2.40 -3.60 14.08
CA ALA A 153 3.33 -2.95 15.00
C ALA A 153 3.70 -1.54 14.51
N VAL A 154 3.87 -1.37 13.19
CA VAL A 154 4.13 -0.07 12.57
C VAL A 154 2.95 0.87 12.76
N PHE A 155 1.71 0.40 12.54
CA PHE A 155 0.52 1.21 12.71
C PHE A 155 0.32 1.66 14.16
N GLN A 156 0.48 0.75 15.12
CA GLN A 156 0.34 1.06 16.55
C GLN A 156 1.36 2.08 17.03
N ASN A 157 2.57 2.07 16.48
CA ASN A 157 3.69 2.93 16.87
C ASN A 157 3.97 4.08 15.88
N GLY A 158 3.00 4.37 15.01
CA GLY A 158 3.08 5.46 14.02
C GLY A 158 1.87 6.39 14.02
N ARG A 159 1.04 6.33 15.07
CA ARG A 159 -0.23 7.07 15.17
C ARG A 159 -0.03 8.57 15.02
N SER A 160 1.05 9.13 15.57
CA SER A 160 1.32 10.56 15.43
C SER A 160 1.68 10.91 14.00
N LYS A 161 2.58 10.17 13.33
CA LYS A 161 2.97 10.43 11.93
C LYS A 161 1.82 10.17 10.95
N MET A 162 0.94 9.23 11.26
CA MET A 162 -0.23 8.85 10.45
C MET A 162 -1.49 9.67 10.75
N ALA A 163 -1.45 10.64 11.66
CA ALA A 163 -2.63 11.40 12.09
C ALA A 163 -3.45 11.99 10.93
N ASP A 164 -2.77 12.48 9.89
CA ASP A 164 -3.39 13.13 8.73
C ASP A 164 -3.55 12.20 7.52
N VAL A 165 -3.23 10.90 7.65
CA VAL A 165 -3.16 10.00 6.50
C VAL A 165 -4.52 9.91 5.77
N SER A 166 -4.48 10.05 4.45
CA SER A 166 -5.63 9.94 3.57
C SER A 166 -5.90 8.49 3.18
N ALA A 167 -4.85 7.71 2.95
CA ALA A 167 -4.98 6.30 2.55
C ALA A 167 -3.80 5.45 3.05
N VAL A 168 -4.07 4.16 3.23
CA VAL A 168 -3.07 3.13 3.53
C VAL A 168 -3.25 2.00 2.54
N VAL A 169 -2.16 1.61 1.88
CA VAL A 169 -2.04 0.40 1.06
C VAL A 169 -1.18 -0.57 1.84
N THR A 170 -1.75 -1.70 2.24
CA THR A 170 -1.11 -2.66 3.14
C THR A 170 -1.41 -4.08 2.71
N GLU A 171 -0.43 -4.97 2.82
CA GLU A 171 -0.72 -6.40 2.82
C GLU A 171 -1.52 -6.76 4.08
N VAL A 172 -2.44 -7.72 3.94
CA VAL A 172 -3.23 -8.27 5.05
C VAL A 172 -3.32 -9.80 4.93
N ALA A 173 -3.10 -10.48 6.04
CA ALA A 173 -3.26 -11.94 6.13
C ALA A 173 -4.72 -12.31 6.48
N PHE A 174 -5.32 -13.21 5.71
CA PHE A 174 -6.62 -13.84 6.04
C PHE A 174 -6.44 -15.12 6.87
N ILE A 175 -5.27 -15.75 6.78
CA ILE A 175 -4.83 -16.89 7.58
C ILE A 175 -3.37 -16.67 7.94
N ASP A 176 -2.99 -16.96 9.18
CA ASP A 176 -1.60 -16.84 9.67
C ASP A 176 -0.67 -17.76 8.87
N LEU A 177 0.16 -17.17 8.01
CA LEU A 177 1.23 -17.86 7.29
C LEU A 177 2.45 -18.03 8.19
N TYR A 178 2.63 -17.09 9.13
CA TYR A 178 3.67 -17.12 10.14
C TYR A 178 3.06 -17.28 11.55
N HIS A 179 3.83 -17.80 12.50
CA HIS A 179 3.37 -17.95 13.88
C HIS A 179 3.21 -16.60 14.58
N GLY A 180 2.00 -16.29 15.03
CA GLY A 180 1.72 -15.05 15.78
C GLY A 180 1.62 -13.80 14.92
N GLU A 181 1.57 -13.97 13.60
CA GLU A 181 1.29 -12.90 12.65
C GLU A 181 -0.12 -12.31 12.89
N PRO A 182 -0.27 -10.97 12.87
CA PRO A 182 -1.57 -10.31 12.88
C PRO A 182 -2.40 -10.62 11.65
N THR A 183 -3.70 -10.85 11.84
CA THR A 183 -4.65 -11.04 10.74
C THR A 183 -5.22 -9.72 10.24
N LEU A 184 -5.96 -9.78 9.12
CA LEU A 184 -6.82 -8.69 8.65
C LEU A 184 -7.71 -8.15 9.77
N GLY A 185 -8.22 -9.00 10.66
CA GLY A 185 -9.07 -8.56 11.76
C GLY A 185 -8.34 -7.65 12.73
N ASP A 186 -7.09 -7.98 13.06
CA ASP A 186 -6.26 -7.19 13.95
C ASP A 186 -5.86 -5.84 13.31
N VAL A 187 -5.49 -5.88 12.03
CA VAL A 187 -5.14 -4.69 11.23
C VAL A 187 -6.36 -3.77 11.02
N ASP A 188 -7.54 -4.32 10.69
CA ASP A 188 -8.78 -3.55 10.49
C ASP A 188 -9.19 -2.83 11.78
N VAL A 189 -9.13 -3.52 12.93
CA VAL A 189 -9.42 -2.90 14.24
C VAL A 189 -8.50 -1.71 14.51
N GLU A 190 -7.19 -1.85 14.26
CA GLU A 190 -6.23 -0.77 14.48
C GLU A 190 -6.45 0.41 13.52
N LEU A 191 -6.58 0.17 12.22
CA LEU A 191 -6.76 1.24 11.23
C LEU A 191 -8.11 1.97 11.43
N ARG A 192 -9.17 1.25 11.82
CA ARG A 192 -10.44 1.88 12.23
C ARG A 192 -10.32 2.74 13.47
N ALA A 193 -9.55 2.29 14.47
CA ALA A 193 -9.25 3.09 15.65
C ALA A 193 -8.46 4.38 15.31
N GLN A 194 -7.80 4.42 14.15
CA GLN A 194 -7.14 5.61 13.60
C GLN A 194 -8.02 6.42 12.64
N GLY A 195 -9.30 6.07 12.47
CA GLY A 195 -10.26 6.81 11.63
C GLY A 195 -10.20 6.48 10.14
N LEU A 196 -9.69 5.29 9.80
CA LEU A 196 -9.69 4.76 8.44
C LEU A 196 -10.78 3.68 8.28
N ILE A 197 -11.22 3.44 7.05
CA ILE A 197 -12.14 2.37 6.70
C ILE A 197 -11.58 1.56 5.53
N LEU A 198 -11.83 0.24 5.53
CA LEU A 198 -11.50 -0.62 4.40
C LEU A 198 -12.31 -0.17 3.17
N HIS A 199 -11.61 0.21 2.10
CA HIS A 199 -12.19 0.66 0.84
C HIS A 199 -12.33 -0.48 -0.16
N ARG A 200 -11.22 -1.19 -0.42
CA ARG A 200 -11.17 -2.30 -1.37
C ARG A 200 -9.96 -3.19 -1.17
N PHE A 201 -9.98 -4.35 -1.83
CA PHE A 201 -8.78 -5.13 -2.10
C PHE A 201 -8.23 -4.78 -3.50
N LEU A 202 -6.91 -4.70 -3.64
CA LEU A 202 -6.22 -4.61 -4.94
C LEU A 202 -6.14 -5.99 -5.59
N PHE A 203 -5.77 -6.99 -4.80
CA PHE A 203 -5.86 -8.39 -5.16
C PHE A 203 -6.01 -9.25 -3.90
N GLN A 204 -6.35 -10.51 -4.10
CA GLN A 204 -6.41 -11.54 -3.06
C GLN A 204 -5.73 -12.79 -3.60
N THR A 205 -4.84 -13.39 -2.82
CA THR A 205 -4.20 -14.65 -3.19
C THR A 205 -5.05 -15.81 -2.71
N GLY A 206 -5.57 -16.57 -3.67
CA GLY A 206 -6.23 -17.84 -3.42
C GLY A 206 -5.28 -19.03 -3.58
N LYS A 207 -5.52 -20.10 -2.84
CA LYS A 207 -4.83 -21.39 -2.98
C LYS A 207 -5.79 -22.57 -3.07
N VAL A 208 -5.37 -23.57 -3.84
CA VAL A 208 -6.03 -24.87 -3.85
C VAL A 208 -5.63 -25.57 -2.57
N LEU A 209 -6.62 -26.07 -1.83
CA LEU A 209 -6.36 -26.86 -0.63
C LEU A 209 -5.58 -28.12 -1.00
N ASP A 210 -4.55 -28.44 -0.23
CA ASP A 210 -3.81 -29.67 -0.47
C ASP A 210 -4.72 -30.89 -0.27
N SER A 211 -4.64 -31.80 -1.24
CA SER A 211 -5.44 -33.01 -1.30
C SER A 211 -4.84 -33.95 -2.35
N SER A 212 -5.25 -35.22 -2.33
CA SER A 212 -4.80 -36.21 -3.32
C SER A 212 -5.12 -35.84 -4.78
N GLN A 213 -5.97 -34.83 -5.02
CA GLN A 213 -6.38 -34.36 -6.34
C GLN A 213 -5.95 -32.91 -6.64
N SER A 214 -5.21 -32.24 -5.75
CA SER A 214 -4.88 -30.80 -5.85
C SER A 214 -4.24 -30.42 -7.20
N GLN A 215 -3.32 -31.26 -7.71
CA GLN A 215 -2.64 -31.08 -9.01
C GLN A 215 -3.55 -31.20 -10.24
N ARG A 216 -4.79 -31.69 -10.08
CA ARG A 216 -5.75 -31.84 -11.19
C ARG A 216 -6.65 -30.62 -11.35
N PHE A 217 -6.65 -29.69 -10.39
CA PHE A 217 -7.38 -28.44 -10.52
C PHE A 217 -6.63 -27.48 -11.45
N ARG A 218 -7.38 -26.79 -12.32
CA ARG A 218 -6.82 -25.75 -13.19
C ARG A 218 -6.61 -24.47 -12.39
N ALA A 219 -5.40 -23.92 -12.36
CA ALA A 219 -5.03 -22.82 -11.46
C ALA A 219 -5.72 -21.46 -11.70
N HIS A 220 -6.44 -21.27 -12.81
CA HIS A 220 -7.00 -19.98 -13.24
C HIS A 220 -8.47 -20.08 -13.69
N THR A 221 -9.23 -21.02 -13.12
CA THR A 221 -10.67 -21.16 -13.41
C THR A 221 -11.49 -20.65 -12.22
N PRO A 222 -12.62 -19.97 -12.45
CA PRO A 222 -13.59 -19.73 -11.37
C PRO A 222 -13.86 -21.05 -10.61
N PHE A 223 -13.99 -20.99 -9.28
CA PHE A 223 -14.12 -22.17 -8.39
C PHE A 223 -12.85 -22.98 -8.11
N THR A 224 -11.68 -22.51 -8.55
CA THR A 224 -10.38 -23.02 -8.11
C THR A 224 -9.65 -21.96 -7.30
N LYS A 225 -8.79 -22.38 -6.35
CA LYS A 225 -8.12 -21.47 -5.42
C LYS A 225 -9.07 -20.68 -4.50
N THR A 226 -10.08 -21.35 -3.96
CA THR A 226 -11.14 -20.71 -3.18
C THR A 226 -10.77 -20.37 -1.74
N GLN A 227 -9.67 -20.94 -1.22
CA GLN A 227 -9.14 -20.55 0.08
C GLN A 227 -8.26 -19.32 -0.09
N ILE A 228 -8.71 -18.18 0.40
CA ILE A 228 -7.91 -16.95 0.46
C ILE A 228 -6.85 -17.06 1.55
N LEU A 229 -5.65 -16.55 1.27
CA LEU A 229 -4.51 -16.53 2.19
C LEU A 229 -4.15 -15.12 2.63
N ASP A 230 -3.86 -14.26 1.66
CA ASP A 230 -3.39 -12.90 1.84
C ASP A 230 -3.95 -12.00 0.73
N GLY A 231 -3.63 -10.72 0.79
CA GLY A 231 -3.82 -9.79 -0.31
C GLY A 231 -3.52 -8.36 0.09
N ASP A 232 -3.46 -7.49 -0.90
CA ASP A 232 -3.28 -6.07 -0.68
C ASP A 232 -4.64 -5.39 -0.49
N ALA A 233 -4.77 -4.66 0.61
CA ALA A 233 -5.94 -3.88 0.96
C ALA A 233 -5.65 -2.38 0.88
N VAL A 234 -6.67 -1.61 0.53
CA VAL A 234 -6.68 -0.15 0.60
C VAL A 234 -7.64 0.29 1.69
N TYR A 235 -7.12 1.04 2.64
CA TYR A 235 -7.89 1.79 3.62
C TYR A 235 -7.87 3.26 3.26
N ILE A 236 -8.98 3.96 3.49
CA ILE A 236 -9.10 5.40 3.26
C ILE A 236 -9.63 6.10 4.51
N ARG A 237 -9.35 7.39 4.65
CA ARG A 237 -9.96 8.25 5.66
C ARG A 237 -11.48 8.08 5.62
N ASP A 238 -12.12 7.94 6.78
CA ASP A 238 -13.56 7.63 6.87
C ASP A 238 -14.43 8.72 6.22
N ILE A 239 -14.77 8.50 4.96
CA ILE A 239 -15.62 9.40 4.16
C ILE A 239 -17.09 9.36 4.57
N THR A 240 -17.50 8.43 5.44
CA THR A 240 -18.87 8.40 5.98
C THR A 240 -19.12 9.50 7.01
N ARG A 241 -18.04 10.16 7.46
CA ARG A 241 -18.04 11.27 8.42
C ARG A 241 -17.46 12.52 7.74
N PRO A 242 -18.27 13.27 6.97
CA PRO A 242 -17.78 14.37 6.14
C PRO A 242 -17.09 15.50 6.91
N ASP A 243 -17.45 15.69 8.18
CA ASP A 243 -16.83 16.69 9.07
C ASP A 243 -15.44 16.26 9.58
N SER A 244 -15.07 14.99 9.42
CA SER A 244 -13.79 14.43 9.90
C SER A 244 -12.69 14.41 8.85
N ILE A 245 -12.99 14.84 7.61
CA ILE A 245 -12.02 14.86 6.51
C ILE A 245 -11.75 16.29 6.04
N SER A 246 -10.47 16.68 6.04
CA SER A 246 -10.03 17.99 5.57
C SER A 246 -10.01 18.08 4.05
N SER A 247 -9.97 19.30 3.51
CA SER A 247 -9.86 19.52 2.06
C SER A 247 -8.53 19.02 1.50
N ASP A 248 -7.45 19.11 2.28
CA ASP A 248 -6.16 18.55 1.89
C ASP A 248 -6.19 17.02 1.83
N GLN A 249 -6.89 16.38 2.78
CA GLN A 249 -7.10 14.93 2.72
C GLN A 249 -7.94 14.50 1.53
N LEU A 250 -8.98 15.27 1.17
CA LEU A 250 -9.77 15.02 -0.04
C LEU A 250 -8.92 15.17 -1.31
N ARG A 251 -8.10 16.23 -1.43
CA ARG A 251 -7.18 16.43 -2.57
C ARG A 251 -6.21 15.25 -2.71
N ASN A 252 -5.59 14.83 -1.61
CA ASN A 252 -4.70 13.67 -1.58
C ASN A 252 -5.44 12.37 -1.96
N LEU A 253 -6.66 12.17 -1.44
CA LEU A 253 -7.49 11.02 -1.81
C LEU A 253 -7.81 10.98 -3.30
N VAL A 254 -8.08 12.13 -3.94
CA VAL A 254 -8.28 12.18 -5.40
C VAL A 254 -7.05 11.66 -6.14
N LEU A 255 -5.85 12.14 -5.78
CA LEU A 255 -4.59 11.68 -6.41
C LEU A 255 -4.35 10.18 -6.20
N PHE A 256 -4.51 9.69 -4.97
CA PHE A 256 -4.22 8.28 -4.68
C PHE A 256 -5.26 7.35 -5.29
N ALA A 257 -6.54 7.75 -5.26
CA ALA A 257 -7.61 7.02 -5.90
C ALA A 257 -7.39 6.90 -7.40
N ASP A 258 -6.94 7.97 -8.05
CA ASP A 258 -6.60 7.93 -9.46
C ASP A 258 -5.35 7.08 -9.77
N SER A 259 -4.25 7.40 -9.10
CA SER A 259 -2.93 7.04 -9.59
C SER A 259 -2.37 5.80 -8.90
N VAL A 260 -2.78 5.53 -7.65
CA VAL A 260 -2.24 4.42 -6.84
C VAL A 260 -3.13 3.18 -6.89
N PHE A 261 -4.46 3.34 -6.69
CA PHE A 261 -5.37 2.20 -6.53
C PHE A 261 -6.61 2.19 -7.44
N LYS A 262 -6.62 3.03 -8.48
CA LYS A 262 -7.59 3.01 -9.60
C LYS A 262 -9.07 2.97 -9.16
N SER A 263 -9.43 3.82 -8.20
CA SER A 263 -10.82 4.05 -7.76
C SER A 263 -11.32 5.39 -8.30
N PHE A 264 -11.61 5.43 -9.60
CA PHE A 264 -12.02 6.66 -10.29
C PHE A 264 -13.35 7.22 -9.76
N ASP A 265 -14.23 6.35 -9.28
CA ASP A 265 -15.48 6.72 -8.60
C ASP A 265 -15.21 7.49 -7.29
N LEU A 266 -14.26 7.03 -6.47
CA LEU A 266 -13.83 7.72 -5.26
C LEU A 266 -13.19 9.07 -5.59
N ALA A 267 -12.40 9.14 -6.67
CA ALA A 267 -11.80 10.39 -7.11
C ALA A 267 -12.89 11.43 -7.45
N VAL A 268 -13.89 11.06 -8.27
CA VAL A 268 -15.03 11.93 -8.60
C VAL A 268 -15.82 12.31 -7.35
N PHE A 269 -16.10 11.35 -6.46
CA PHE A 269 -16.79 11.61 -5.20
C PHE A 269 -16.06 12.66 -4.36
N CYS A 270 -14.74 12.55 -4.22
CA CYS A 270 -13.94 13.51 -3.45
C CYS A 270 -13.90 14.88 -4.12
N MET A 271 -13.84 14.94 -5.46
CA MET A 271 -13.94 16.21 -6.19
C MET A 271 -15.28 16.91 -5.96
N ASP A 272 -16.40 16.18 -5.95
CA ASP A 272 -17.72 16.78 -5.66
C ASP A 272 -17.75 17.41 -4.25
N ARG A 273 -17.15 16.74 -3.25
CA ARG A 273 -17.03 17.32 -1.89
C ARG A 273 -16.15 18.57 -1.88
N LEU A 274 -15.09 18.61 -2.69
CA LEU A 274 -14.25 19.80 -2.85
C LEU A 274 -15.01 20.94 -3.55
N VAL A 275 -15.85 20.64 -4.55
CA VAL A 275 -16.72 21.63 -5.19
C VAL A 275 -17.72 22.21 -4.19
N GLU A 276 -18.36 21.37 -3.38
CA GLU A 276 -19.30 21.81 -2.32
C GLU A 276 -18.63 22.74 -1.30
N ARG A 277 -17.34 22.55 -1.03
CA ARG A 277 -16.53 23.40 -0.15
C ARG A 277 -16.02 24.67 -0.83
N GLY A 278 -16.18 24.79 -2.16
CA GLY A 278 -15.60 25.88 -2.95
C GLY A 278 -14.08 25.78 -3.13
N ASP A 279 -13.51 24.61 -2.88
CA ASP A 279 -12.06 24.34 -2.95
C ASP A 279 -11.57 24.10 -4.38
N VAL A 280 -12.44 23.64 -5.29
CA VAL A 280 -12.16 23.41 -6.71
C VAL A 280 -13.34 23.89 -7.56
N ASP A 281 -13.08 24.22 -8.83
CA ASP A 281 -14.11 24.67 -9.77
C ASP A 281 -15.13 23.56 -10.09
N ALA A 282 -16.41 23.93 -10.24
CA ALA A 282 -17.51 23.00 -10.47
C ALA A 282 -17.40 22.20 -11.78
N SER A 283 -16.56 22.62 -12.74
CA SER A 283 -16.31 21.88 -13.98
C SER A 283 -15.25 20.78 -13.84
N VAL A 284 -14.45 20.78 -12.75
CA VAL A 284 -13.33 19.84 -12.57
C VAL A 284 -13.77 18.37 -12.57
N PRO A 285 -14.83 17.94 -11.84
CA PRO A 285 -15.27 16.54 -11.87
C PRO A 285 -15.62 16.05 -13.27
N ALA A 286 -16.36 16.85 -14.04
CA ALA A 286 -16.76 16.50 -15.40
C ALA A 286 -15.55 16.40 -16.35
N ARG A 287 -14.65 17.38 -16.29
CA ARG A 287 -13.41 17.40 -17.11
C ARG A 287 -12.51 16.21 -16.77
N TYR A 288 -12.38 15.86 -15.49
CA TYR A 288 -11.66 14.66 -15.07
C TYR A 288 -12.32 13.39 -15.59
N PHE A 289 -13.64 13.27 -15.45
CA PHE A 289 -14.39 12.12 -15.92
C PHE A 289 -14.22 11.90 -17.42
N ASP A 290 -14.22 12.98 -18.21
CA ASP A 290 -13.97 12.94 -19.66
C ASP A 290 -12.58 12.39 -20.02
N MET A 291 -11.61 12.43 -19.11
CA MET A 291 -10.27 11.85 -19.29
C MET A 291 -10.16 10.37 -18.88
N LEU A 292 -11.19 9.80 -18.24
CA LEU A 292 -11.16 8.39 -17.82
C LEU A 292 -11.13 7.42 -19.02
N PRO A 293 -10.56 6.22 -18.84
CA PRO A 293 -10.57 5.18 -19.87
C PRO A 293 -11.97 4.85 -20.39
N ALA A 294 -12.11 4.52 -21.68
CA ALA A 294 -13.41 4.23 -22.27
C ALA A 294 -14.11 3.01 -21.64
N ASN A 295 -13.34 2.03 -21.14
CA ASN A 295 -13.86 0.82 -20.50
C ASN A 295 -14.45 1.05 -19.10
N VAL A 296 -14.36 2.26 -18.54
CA VAL A 296 -15.00 2.62 -17.26
C VAL A 296 -16.18 3.58 -17.44
N LYS A 297 -16.55 3.90 -18.69
CA LYS A 297 -17.65 4.80 -19.05
C LYS A 297 -18.82 4.01 -19.65
N LEU A 298 -20.03 4.57 -19.52
CA LEU A 298 -21.25 4.08 -20.17
C LEU A 298 -21.36 4.54 -21.63
#